data_AF-H0J5E6-F1
#
_entry.id   AF-H0J5E6-F1
#
_cell.length_a   1.000
_cell.length_b   1.000
_cell.length_c   1.000
_cell.angle_alpha   90.00
_cell.angle_beta   90.00
_cell.angle_gamma   90.00
#
_symmetry.space_group_name_H-M   'P 1'
#
loop_
_entity.id
_entity.type
_entity.pdbx_description
1 polymer ?
#
loop_
_entity_poly.entity_id
_entity_poly.type
_entity_poly.pdbx_seq_one_letter_code
_entity_poly.pdbx_strand_id
1 'polypeptide(L)'
;MANKYPHTPDGRYFVAKNRLWRCTDPRLSEDEKRTHIKSLMKARRAVRSARQQNDDTTLRQAREGVQAAKEALGELVARWCT
;
A
#
# COMPACT_ATOMS: atom_id res chain seq x y z
N MET A 1 -2.91 -1.51 -19.92
CA MET A 1 -3.78 -0.32 -19.94
C MET A 1 -2.91 0.88 -19.64
N ALA A 2 -2.72 1.78 -20.62
CA ALA A 2 -1.82 2.92 -20.51
C ALA A 2 -2.30 3.88 -19.42
N ASN A 3 -1.44 4.23 -18.47
CA ASN A 3 -1.81 5.07 -17.34
C ASN A 3 -2.03 6.51 -17.84
N LYS A 4 -3.28 6.99 -17.78
CA LYS A 4 -3.76 8.25 -18.40
C LYS A 4 -3.33 9.51 -17.63
N TYR A 5 -2.47 9.37 -16.64
CA TYR A 5 -2.09 10.44 -15.70
C TYR A 5 -0.62 10.80 -15.88
N PRO A 6 -0.26 12.10 -15.86
CA PRO A 6 1.13 12.50 -15.91
C PRO A 6 1.85 12.01 -14.65
N HIS A 7 2.97 11.31 -14.86
CA HIS A 7 3.86 10.83 -13.82
C HIS A 7 5.02 11.80 -13.63
N THR A 8 5.55 11.87 -12.41
CA THR A 8 6.87 12.45 -12.19
C THR A 8 7.94 11.64 -12.94
N PRO A 9 9.04 12.26 -13.42
CA PRO A 9 10.15 11.54 -14.08
C PRO A 9 10.69 10.36 -13.26
N ASP A 10 10.68 10.50 -11.93
CA ASP A 10 11.10 9.46 -10.98
C ASP A 10 10.11 8.28 -10.85
N GLY A 11 8.93 8.35 -11.49
CA GLY A 11 7.88 7.33 -11.42
C GLY A 11 7.17 7.20 -10.07
N ARG A 12 7.57 7.98 -9.05
CA ARG A 12 7.06 7.88 -7.66
C ARG A 12 5.70 8.52 -7.44
N TYR A 13 5.31 9.46 -8.29
CA TYR A 13 4.05 10.14 -8.16
C TYR A 13 3.33 10.24 -9.51
N PHE A 14 2.01 10.34 -9.44
CA PHE A 14 1.16 10.68 -10.58
C PHE A 14 0.13 11.72 -10.15
N VAL A 15 -0.25 12.61 -11.08
CA VAL A 15 -1.28 13.62 -10.81
C VAL A 15 -2.61 13.15 -11.35
N ALA A 16 -3.59 12.99 -10.46
CA ALA A 16 -4.97 12.67 -10.82
C ALA A 16 -5.93 13.58 -10.07
N LYS A 17 -6.88 14.17 -10.79
CA LYS A 17 -7.89 15.11 -10.23
C LYS A 17 -7.25 16.24 -9.42
N ASN A 18 -6.23 16.89 -9.98
CA ASN A 18 -5.48 17.98 -9.33
C ASN A 18 -4.83 17.60 -7.98
N ARG A 19 -4.66 16.30 -7.71
CA ARG A 19 -4.03 15.79 -6.49
C ARG A 19 -2.83 14.94 -6.86
N LEU A 20 -1.74 15.13 -6.12
CA LEU A 20 -0.55 14.30 -6.23
C LEU A 20 -0.77 12.99 -5.47
N TRP A 21 -0.71 11.88 -6.18
CA TRP A 21 -0.85 10.54 -5.63
C TRP A 21 0.50 9.84 -5.65
N ARG A 22 0.81 9.09 -4.59
CA ARG A 22 1.99 8.22 -4.55
C ARG A 22 1.73 6.96 -5.39
N CYS A 23 2.68 6.63 -6.25
CA CYS A 23 2.74 5.34 -6.91
C CYS A 23 3.37 4.30 -5.98
N THR A 24 2.98 3.04 -6.18
CA THR A 24 3.73 1.87 -5.72
C THR A 24 5.16 1.94 -6.26
N ASP A 25 6.15 1.49 -5.48
CA ASP A 25 7.55 1.57 -5.87
C ASP A 25 7.76 1.01 -7.29
N PRO A 26 8.22 1.83 -8.25
CA PRO A 26 8.42 1.40 -9.63
C PRO A 26 9.50 0.32 -9.77
N ARG A 27 10.37 0.15 -8.76
CA ARG A 27 11.42 -0.87 -8.72
C ARG A 27 10.90 -2.27 -8.40
N LEU A 28 9.69 -2.38 -7.85
CA LEU A 28 9.08 -3.69 -7.58
C LEU A 28 8.65 -4.33 -8.89
N SER A 29 9.04 -5.59 -9.06
CA SER A 29 8.53 -6.46 -10.13
C SER A 29 7.02 -6.65 -10.01
N GLU A 30 6.36 -7.01 -11.12
CA GLU A 30 4.92 -7.26 -11.09
C GLU A 30 4.54 -8.40 -10.12
N ASP A 31 5.40 -9.41 -9.96
CA ASP A 31 5.19 -10.52 -9.03
C ASP A 31 5.30 -10.09 -7.55
N GLU A 32 6.28 -9.24 -7.22
CA GLU A 32 6.40 -8.64 -5.88
C GLU A 32 5.20 -7.75 -5.59
N LYS A 33 4.79 -6.89 -6.53
CA LYS A 33 3.59 -6.05 -6.41
C LYS A 33 2.36 -6.91 -6.13
N ARG A 34 2.14 -7.97 -6.91
CA ARG A 34 1.00 -8.89 -6.71
C ARG A 34 1.06 -9.58 -5.35
N THR A 35 2.25 -9.97 -4.89
CA THR A 35 2.45 -10.59 -3.57
C THR A 35 2.11 -9.63 -2.45
N HIS A 36 2.61 -8.40 -2.50
CA HIS A 36 2.32 -7.40 -1.49
C HIS A 36 0.85 -6.95 -1.51
N ILE A 37 0.23 -6.84 -2.69
CA ILE A 37 -1.22 -6.58 -2.82
C ILE A 37 -2.03 -7.73 -2.18
N LYS A 38 -1.66 -8.99 -2.43
CA LYS A 38 -2.32 -10.14 -1.78
C LYS A 38 -2.19 -10.06 -0.26
N SER A 39 -1.01 -9.73 0.26
CA SER A 39 -0.77 -9.54 1.70
C SER A 39 -1.60 -8.39 2.28
N LEU A 40 -1.68 -7.26 1.58
CA LEU A 40 -2.51 -6.12 1.96
C LEU A 40 -4.00 -6.49 2.03
N MET A 41 -4.49 -7.22 1.03
CA MET A 41 -5.88 -7.68 1.01
C MET A 41 -6.17 -8.69 2.12
N LYS A 42 -5.23 -9.59 2.42
CA LYS A 42 -5.34 -10.53 3.56
C LYS A 42 -5.42 -9.76 4.88
N ALA A 43 -4.55 -8.79 5.11
CA ALA A 43 -4.55 -7.99 6.33
C ALA A 43 -5.84 -7.17 6.49
N ARG A 44 -6.36 -6.58 5.39
CA ARG A 44 -7.67 -5.88 5.41
C ARG A 44 -8.84 -6.79 5.76
N ARG A 45 -8.84 -8.04 5.28
CA ARG A 45 -9.85 -9.03 5.69
C ARG A 45 -9.74 -9.35 7.17
N ALA A 46 -8.53 -9.53 7.69
CA ALA A 46 -8.30 -9.74 9.13
C ALA A 46 -8.82 -8.57 9.98
N VAL A 47 -8.61 -7.31 9.55
CA VAL A 47 -9.19 -6.13 10.22
C VAL A 47 -10.72 -6.19 10.25
N ARG A 48 -11.36 -6.59 9.15
CA ARG A 48 -12.82 -6.74 9.10
C ARG A 48 -13.31 -7.83 10.03
N SER A 49 -12.65 -8.99 10.05
CA SER A 49 -13.00 -10.11 10.94
C SER A 49 -12.81 -9.75 12.42
N ALA A 50 -11.69 -9.13 12.78
CA ALA A 50 -11.42 -8.67 14.15
C ALA A 50 -12.46 -7.66 14.62
N ARG A 51 -12.88 -6.72 13.75
CA ARG A 51 -13.98 -5.79 14.05
C ARG A 51 -15.31 -6.49 14.30
N GLN A 52 -15.62 -7.56 13.57
CA GLN A 52 -16.87 -8.32 13.79
C GLN A 52 -16.83 -9.10 15.10
N GLN A 53 -15.65 -9.52 15.54
CA GLN A 53 -15.44 -10.29 16.77
C GLN A 53 -15.26 -9.39 18.00
N ASN A 54 -15.22 -8.05 17.84
CA ASN A 54 -14.86 -7.08 18.89
C ASN A 54 -13.56 -7.42 19.64
N ASP A 55 -12.60 -8.01 18.91
CA ASP A 55 -11.30 -8.35 19.48
C ASP A 55 -10.27 -7.27 19.11
N ASP A 56 -9.99 -6.41 20.08
CA ASP A 56 -9.06 -5.29 19.93
C ASP A 56 -7.61 -5.75 19.71
N THR A 57 -7.24 -6.94 20.19
CA THR A 57 -5.86 -7.45 20.06
C THR A 57 -5.58 -7.90 18.64
N THR A 58 -6.49 -8.70 18.05
CA THR A 58 -6.39 -9.09 16.64
C THR A 58 -6.62 -7.92 15.71
N LEU A 59 -7.42 -6.92 16.12
CA LEU A 59 -7.58 -5.69 15.34
C LEU A 59 -6.27 -4.90 15.23
N ARG A 60 -5.51 -4.80 16.32
CA ARG A 60 -4.19 -4.16 16.33
C ARG A 60 -3.21 -4.89 15.42
N GLN A 61 -3.09 -6.21 15.58
CA GLN A 61 -2.20 -7.04 14.74
C GLN A 61 -2.57 -6.93 13.26
N ALA A 62 -3.85 -6.92 12.93
CA ALA A 62 -4.30 -6.77 11.56
C ALA A 62 -3.98 -5.38 10.98
N ARG A 63 -4.06 -4.32 11.79
CA ARG A 63 -3.63 -2.97 11.39
C ARG A 63 -2.12 -2.88 11.17
N GLU A 64 -1.33 -3.51 12.04
CA GLU A 64 0.13 -3.61 11.87
C GLU A 64 0.48 -4.38 10.59
N GLY A 65 -0.24 -5.46 10.27
CA GLY A 65 -0.10 -6.17 9.01
C GLY A 65 -0.46 -5.34 7.77
N VAL A 66 -1.48 -4.48 7.87
CA VAL A 66 -1.81 -3.51 6.81
C VAL A 66 -0.67 -2.50 6.63
N GLN A 67 -0.12 -1.99 7.73
CA GLN A 67 0.98 -1.03 7.71
C GLN A 67 2.24 -1.64 7.06
N ALA A 68 2.65 -2.84 7.49
CA ALA A 68 3.80 -3.55 6.93
C ALA A 68 3.63 -3.84 5.42
N ALA A 69 2.42 -4.22 4.99
CA ALA A 69 2.14 -4.45 3.57
C ALA A 69 2.23 -3.16 2.73
N LYS A 70 1.82 -2.02 3.29
CA LYS A 70 1.96 -0.70 2.65
C LYS A 70 3.42 -0.25 2.57
N GLU A 71 4.19 -0.48 3.63
CA GLU A 71 5.63 -0.21 3.66
C GLU A 71 6.37 -1.03 2.59
N ALA A 72 6.03 -2.32 2.47
CA ALA A 72 6.58 -3.19 1.44
C ALA A 72 6.18 -2.77 0.01
N LEU A 73 5.00 -2.18 -0.18
CA LEU A 73 4.58 -1.55 -1.45
C LEU A 73 5.28 -0.20 -1.72
N GLY A 74 6.06 0.30 -0.77
CA GLY A 74 6.75 1.59 -0.88
C GLY A 74 5.88 2.80 -0.50
N GLU A 75 4.67 2.60 0.04
CA GLU A 75 3.74 3.70 0.34
C GLU A 75 4.17 4.53 1.57
N LEU A 76 4.95 3.94 2.50
CA LEU A 76 5.31 4.53 3.81
C LEU A 76 6.79 4.42 4.19
N VAL A 77 7.71 4.33 3.23
CA VAL A 77 9.14 4.39 3.57
C VAL A 77 9.53 5.84 3.88
N ALA A 78 9.84 6.13 5.15
CA ALA A 78 10.45 7.39 5.61
C ALA A 78 11.84 7.68 5.00
N ARG A 79 12.38 6.77 4.18
CA ARG A 79 13.75 6.80 3.63
C ARG A 79 13.95 7.75 2.43
N TRP A 80 12.98 8.60 2.11
CA TRP A 80 13.11 9.62 1.05
C TRP A 80 13.07 11.07 1.56
N CYS A 81 13.12 11.29 2.88
CA CYS A 81 13.16 12.63 3.49
C CYS A 81 14.58 13.11 3.86
N THR A 82 15.61 12.63 3.18
CA THR A 82 16.94 13.26 3.19
C THR A 82 17.44 13.37 1.77
#